data_AF-A0A3A0D2P6-F1
#
_entry.id   AF-A0A3A0D2P6-F1
#
_cell.length_a   1.000
_cell.length_b   1.000
_cell.length_c   1.000
_cell.angle_alpha   90.00
_cell.angle_beta   90.00
_cell.angle_gamma   90.00
#
_symmetry.space_group_name_H-M   'P 1'
#
loop_
_entity.id
_entity.type
_entity.pdbx_description
1 polymer ?
#
loop_
_entity_poly.entity_id
_entity_poly.type
_entity_poly.pdbx_seq_one_letter_code
_entity_poly.pdbx_strand_id
1 'polypeptide(L)'
;DDPQTDESARSLSQCATRESILAGAVLGLAGPGRKISGIMPCTVIRPGDMADNILSRNKHPEWNGERTKMVYSFPTNEKLWARYAEIRAEGLRRGDAGEEATEFYRANREAMDEGATIAWPERHNHDELSAIQHAMNLKLQDEAAFFAEYQNEPLPEELPDTDLLTADQIAAKLNRTPKGIVPIGATRVTAFIDVQANLLFYVVAAWADEFSGFVVDYGTYPDQRRAYFTLRDARLTLAVVAPNTGLEGSIYAGLEALTGQLVGREWLDANGSALRIERCLIDANWGSSTDVVYQFCRQSAHAAIVMPSHGRFVGASSVPFSEYKKKPGERVGLNWRVTNVVGKRAVRHVTFDANFWKSFVQARLAVAMGDRGCLSLFGDRPEAHRLFAEHLTAEYRVKTEGRGRQVDEWKLRPERSDNHWLDCLVGSAVAASMQGTVLLGGDALAPPKRERISFADMQRRRRA
;
A
#
# COMPACT_ATOMS: atom_id res chain seq x y z
N ASP A 1 10.30 32.74 20.55
CA ASP A 1 10.60 31.31 20.41
C ASP A 1 9.44 30.65 19.68
N ASP A 2 9.64 29.46 19.12
CA ASP A 2 8.75 28.91 18.07
C ASP A 2 7.26 29.07 18.42
N PRO A 3 6.51 29.88 17.66
CA PRO A 3 5.11 30.19 17.97
C PRO A 3 4.14 29.04 17.63
N GLN A 4 4.63 27.95 17.04
CA GLN A 4 3.84 26.78 16.69
C GLN A 4 4.45 25.48 17.24
N THR A 5 3.58 24.48 17.36
CA THR A 5 3.88 23.08 17.68
C THR A 5 3.51 22.19 16.49
N ASP A 6 4.01 20.96 16.46
CA ASP A 6 3.63 19.94 15.46
C ASP A 6 2.11 19.78 15.29
N GLU A 7 1.37 19.79 16.40
CA GLU A 7 -0.10 19.69 16.39
C GLU A 7 -0.73 20.88 15.68
N SER A 8 -0.26 22.08 15.99
CA SER A 8 -0.81 23.29 15.37
C SER A 8 -0.40 23.48 13.92
N ALA A 9 0.82 23.08 13.54
CA ALA A 9 1.31 23.15 12.17
C ALA A 9 0.51 22.22 11.23
N ARG A 10 -0.11 21.16 11.76
CA ARG A 10 -1.00 20.25 11.02
C ARG A 10 -2.37 20.84 10.69
N SER A 11 -2.78 21.89 11.38
CA SER A 11 -4.15 22.40 11.28
C SER A 11 -4.16 23.80 10.68
N LEU A 12 -4.63 23.91 9.43
CA LEU A 12 -4.74 25.19 8.72
C LEU A 12 -5.55 26.23 9.51
N SER A 13 -6.61 25.82 10.18
CA SER A 13 -7.42 26.72 11.02
C SER A 13 -6.65 27.19 12.26
N GLN A 14 -5.84 26.32 12.87
CA GLN A 14 -4.96 26.69 13.97
C GLN A 14 -3.81 27.61 13.53
N CYS A 15 -3.25 27.41 12.34
CA CYS A 15 -2.26 28.32 11.74
C CYS A 15 -2.88 29.70 11.51
N ALA A 16 -4.02 29.78 10.82
CA ALA A 16 -4.72 31.04 10.56
C ALA A 16 -5.13 31.79 11.86
N THR A 17 -5.55 31.04 12.89
CA THR A 17 -5.89 31.63 14.20
C THR A 17 -4.66 32.26 14.85
N ARG A 18 -3.50 31.58 14.80
CA ARG A 18 -2.25 32.10 15.38
C ARG A 18 -1.71 33.30 14.58
N GLU A 19 -1.79 33.26 13.25
CA GLU A 19 -1.48 34.40 12.38
C GLU A 19 -2.32 35.63 12.77
N SER A 20 -3.63 35.44 12.97
CA SER A 20 -4.54 36.51 13.38
C SER A 20 -4.20 37.08 14.77
N ILE A 21 -3.84 36.23 15.72
CA ILE A 21 -3.41 36.65 17.06
C ILE A 21 -2.11 37.46 16.96
N LEU A 22 -1.14 37.00 16.17
CA LEU A 22 0.14 37.67 15.99
C LEU A 22 -0.03 39.05 15.36
N ALA A 23 -0.77 39.13 14.25
CA ALA A 23 -1.00 40.37 13.51
C ALA A 23 -1.90 41.36 14.27
N GLY A 24 -2.99 40.88 14.88
CA GLY A 24 -3.99 41.73 15.52
C GLY A 24 -3.71 42.03 16.98
N ALA A 25 -3.51 40.98 17.79
CA ALA A 25 -3.46 41.10 19.23
C ALA A 25 -2.07 41.43 19.77
N VAL A 26 -0.99 40.95 19.14
CA VAL A 26 0.38 41.13 19.66
C VAL A 26 1.02 42.41 19.12
N LEU A 27 1.04 42.60 17.79
CA LEU A 27 1.63 43.79 17.18
C LEU A 27 0.80 45.07 17.44
N GLY A 28 -0.45 44.93 17.87
CA GLY A 28 -1.34 46.03 18.26
C GLY A 28 -1.18 46.55 19.69
N LEU A 29 -0.33 45.95 20.54
CA LEU A 29 -0.18 46.33 21.95
C LEU A 29 0.61 47.63 22.18
N ALA A 30 1.18 48.20 21.13
CA ALA A 30 1.89 49.46 21.24
C ALA A 30 0.91 50.60 21.59
N GLY A 31 1.26 51.41 22.60
CA GLY A 31 0.47 52.59 22.97
C GLY A 31 0.38 53.60 21.81
N PRO A 32 -0.61 54.51 21.83
CA PRO A 32 -0.82 55.49 20.77
C PRO A 32 0.46 56.26 20.39
N GLY A 33 0.77 56.30 19.09
CA GLY A 33 1.96 56.97 18.56
C GLY A 33 3.28 56.19 18.68
N ARG A 34 3.27 54.94 19.19
CA ARG A 34 4.45 54.08 19.28
C ARG A 34 4.36 52.92 18.29
N LYS A 35 5.51 52.50 17.77
CA LYS A 35 5.66 51.26 16.98
C LYS A 35 6.30 50.18 17.85
N ILE A 36 5.90 48.93 17.66
CA ILE A 36 6.52 47.76 18.27
C ILE A 36 7.28 46.96 17.20
N SER A 37 8.39 46.34 17.59
CA SER A 37 9.16 45.44 16.72
C SER A 37 8.92 44.00 17.16
N GLY A 38 8.54 43.13 16.21
CA GLY A 38 8.46 41.69 16.41
C GLY A 38 9.71 41.00 15.89
N ILE A 39 10.30 40.11 16.70
CA ILE A 39 11.39 39.22 16.28
C ILE A 39 10.91 37.80 16.54
N MET A 40 10.85 36.98 15.48
CA MET A 40 10.25 35.65 15.53
C MET A 40 11.20 34.60 14.98
N PRO A 41 12.07 34.01 15.83
CA PRO A 41 12.70 32.74 15.47
C PRO A 41 11.59 31.68 15.38
N CYS A 42 11.56 30.96 14.26
CA CYS A 42 10.54 29.94 13.97
C CYS A 42 11.11 28.85 13.07
N THR A 43 10.61 27.63 13.24
CA THR A 43 10.90 26.50 12.37
C THR A 43 9.68 26.24 11.48
N VAL A 44 9.93 26.03 10.19
CA VAL A 44 8.89 25.56 9.26
C VAL A 44 8.81 24.05 9.41
N ILE A 45 7.74 23.60 10.06
CA ILE A 45 7.47 22.18 10.35
C ILE A 45 6.82 21.54 9.12
N ARG A 46 5.95 22.28 8.42
CA ARG A 46 5.19 21.79 7.26
C ARG A 46 5.01 22.85 6.18
N PRO A 47 4.92 22.45 4.89
CA PRO A 47 4.49 23.36 3.85
C PRO A 47 3.10 23.95 4.16
N GLY A 48 2.98 25.28 4.10
CA GLY A 48 1.76 26.04 4.34
C GLY A 48 1.41 26.26 5.81
N ASP A 49 2.27 25.87 6.75
CA ASP A 49 2.10 26.23 8.16
C ASP A 49 2.30 27.74 8.41
N MET A 50 2.09 28.18 9.66
CA MET A 50 2.18 29.60 9.97
C MET A 50 3.59 30.16 9.75
N ALA A 51 4.64 29.42 10.11
CA ALA A 51 6.01 29.87 9.90
C ALA A 51 6.32 30.02 8.40
N ASP A 52 5.87 29.07 7.57
CA ASP A 52 6.00 29.12 6.11
C ASP A 52 5.30 30.36 5.54
N ASN A 53 4.10 30.66 6.04
CA ASN A 53 3.32 31.82 5.62
C ASN A 53 3.99 33.13 6.02
N ILE A 54 4.39 33.29 7.28
CA ILE A 54 5.01 34.53 7.79
C ILE A 54 6.36 34.81 7.12
N LEU A 55 7.12 33.77 6.78
CA LEU A 55 8.38 33.93 6.05
C LEU A 55 8.17 34.33 4.58
N SER A 56 6.95 34.19 4.04
CA SER A 56 6.63 34.56 2.65
C SER A 56 6.37 36.05 2.50
N ARG A 57 7.28 36.76 1.84
CA ARG A 57 7.12 38.19 1.49
C ARG A 57 5.89 38.50 0.62
N ASN A 58 5.34 37.50 -0.06
CA ASN A 58 4.13 37.67 -0.86
C ASN A 58 2.86 37.61 0.00
N LYS A 59 2.84 36.78 1.06
CA LYS A 59 1.68 36.64 1.96
C LYS A 59 1.71 37.67 3.08
N HIS A 60 2.90 37.93 3.63
CA HIS A 60 3.15 38.80 4.78
C HIS A 60 4.28 39.79 4.48
N PRO A 61 4.06 40.79 3.61
CA PRO A 61 5.08 41.77 3.21
C PRO A 61 5.58 42.65 4.37
N GLU A 62 4.81 42.77 5.45
CA GLU A 62 5.19 43.46 6.68
C GLU A 62 6.29 42.74 7.47
N TRP A 63 6.51 41.45 7.20
CA TRP A 63 7.56 40.65 7.81
C TRP A 63 8.78 40.54 6.89
N ASN A 64 9.97 40.76 7.46
CA ASN A 64 11.24 40.60 6.75
C ASN A 64 11.72 39.14 6.83
N GLY A 65 10.91 38.22 6.29
CA GLY A 65 11.21 36.78 6.33
C GLY A 65 12.52 36.41 5.61
N GLU A 66 13.32 35.58 6.26
CA GLU A 66 14.55 34.97 5.72
C GLU A 66 14.67 33.53 6.24
N ARG A 67 14.96 32.59 5.33
CA ARG A 67 15.24 31.20 5.70
C ARG A 67 16.73 30.99 5.84
N THR A 68 17.11 30.38 6.95
CA THR A 68 18.48 29.93 7.18
C THR A 68 18.51 28.41 7.14
N LYS A 69 19.60 27.85 6.60
CA LYS A 69 19.77 26.41 6.41
C LYS A 69 21.05 25.97 7.08
N MET A 70 21.10 24.73 7.53
CA MET A 70 22.35 24.11 7.97
C MET A 70 23.29 23.90 6.78
N VAL A 71 22.78 23.34 5.68
CA VAL A 71 23.53 23.02 4.45
C VAL A 71 22.96 23.81 3.28
N TYR A 72 23.78 24.66 2.65
CA TYR A 72 23.41 25.43 1.46
C TYR A 72 23.68 24.67 0.16
N SER A 73 24.71 23.82 0.14
CA SER A 73 25.02 22.92 -0.95
C SER A 73 25.45 21.58 -0.36
N PHE A 74 24.83 20.48 -0.79
CA PHE A 74 25.21 19.14 -0.36
C PHE A 74 26.46 18.66 -1.09
N PRO A 75 27.23 17.74 -0.49
CA PRO A 75 28.36 17.15 -1.18
C PRO A 75 27.94 16.38 -2.44
N THR A 76 28.78 16.41 -3.47
CA THR A 76 28.47 15.83 -4.79
C THR A 76 28.77 14.33 -4.90
N ASN A 77 29.62 13.80 -4.02
CA ASN A 77 30.08 12.40 -4.09
C ASN A 77 29.10 11.44 -3.40
N GLU A 78 27.94 11.24 -4.02
CA GLU A 78 26.86 10.39 -3.49
C GLU A 78 27.31 8.95 -3.22
N LYS A 79 28.26 8.41 -4.01
CA LYS A 79 28.73 7.02 -3.86
C LYS A 79 29.45 6.80 -2.54
N LEU A 80 30.33 7.74 -2.14
CA LEU A 80 31.04 7.64 -0.87
C LEU A 80 30.10 7.85 0.31
N TRP A 81 29.14 8.77 0.19
CA TRP A 81 28.12 8.98 1.22
C TRP A 81 27.15 7.80 1.37
N ALA A 82 26.79 7.13 0.28
CA ALA A 82 26.01 5.90 0.33
C ALA A 82 26.79 4.79 1.06
N ARG A 83 28.08 4.64 0.75
CA ARG A 83 28.94 3.67 1.44
C ARG A 83 29.12 4.01 2.93
N TYR A 84 29.30 5.28 3.27
CA TYR A 84 29.33 5.74 4.66
C TYR A 84 28.04 5.40 5.41
N ALA A 85 26.88 5.60 4.79
CA ALA A 85 25.58 5.28 5.38
C ALA A 85 25.44 3.78 5.69
N GLU A 86 25.89 2.91 4.78
CA GLU A 86 25.93 1.45 5.01
C GLU A 86 26.80 1.09 6.23
N ILE A 87 28.04 1.60 6.26
CA ILE A 87 29.00 1.37 7.35
C ILE A 87 28.41 1.86 8.68
N ARG A 88 27.85 3.08 8.71
CA ARG A 88 27.24 3.66 9.91
C ARG A 88 26.06 2.84 10.40
N ALA A 89 25.17 2.43 9.51
CA ALA A 89 24.00 1.62 9.88
C ALA A 89 24.40 0.24 10.43
N GLU A 90 25.43 -0.40 9.86
CA GLU A 90 25.97 -1.65 10.36
C GLU A 90 26.67 -1.49 11.71
N GLY A 91 27.48 -0.45 11.85
CA GLY A 91 28.17 -0.10 13.09
C GLY A 91 27.21 0.14 14.25
N LEU A 92 26.17 0.95 14.04
CA LEU A 92 25.14 1.21 15.04
C LEU A 92 24.40 -0.07 15.47
N ARG A 93 24.20 -1.03 14.56
CA ARG A 93 23.62 -2.34 14.91
C ARG A 93 24.56 -3.19 15.78
N ARG A 94 25.87 -3.02 15.63
CA ARG A 94 26.90 -3.69 16.44
C ARG A 94 27.24 -2.93 17.74
N GLY A 95 26.74 -1.70 17.89
CA GLY A 95 26.97 -0.85 19.05
C GLY A 95 28.29 -0.07 19.03
N ASP A 96 28.86 0.19 17.85
CA ASP A 96 30.14 0.94 17.69
C ASP A 96 29.99 2.47 17.74
N ALA A 97 28.79 2.96 18.03
CA ALA A 97 28.42 4.38 18.05
C ALA A 97 28.76 5.18 16.76
N GLY A 98 29.03 4.52 15.63
CA GLY A 98 29.42 5.16 14.37
C GLY A 98 30.93 5.42 14.21
N GLU A 99 31.78 4.86 15.06
CA GLU A 99 33.24 5.03 14.98
C GLU A 99 33.80 4.57 13.63
N GLU A 100 33.41 3.39 13.14
CA GLU A 100 33.91 2.86 11.86
C GLU A 100 33.54 3.76 10.67
N ALA A 101 32.34 4.35 10.70
CA ALA A 101 31.91 5.28 9.67
C ALA A 101 32.74 6.56 9.72
N THR A 102 33.03 7.05 10.94
CA THR A 102 33.89 8.22 11.15
C THR A 102 35.32 7.99 10.66
N GLU A 103 35.89 6.80 10.87
CA GLU A 103 37.18 6.43 10.26
C GLU A 103 37.13 6.41 8.74
N PHE A 104 36.06 5.86 8.16
CA PHE A 104 35.86 5.86 6.71
C PHE A 104 35.75 7.29 6.16
N TYR A 105 35.02 8.18 6.84
CA TYR A 105 34.93 9.59 6.49
C TYR A 105 36.29 10.29 6.62
N ARG A 106 37.05 10.04 7.69
CA ARG A 106 38.40 10.59 7.87
C ARG A 106 39.31 10.27 6.69
N ALA A 107 39.29 9.03 6.23
CA ALA A 107 40.13 8.56 5.13
C ALA A 107 39.75 9.15 3.76
N ASN A 108 38.49 9.57 3.58
CA ASN A 108 37.94 10.02 2.31
C ASN A 108 37.45 11.48 2.33
N ARG A 109 37.77 12.24 3.38
CA ARG A 109 37.15 13.53 3.70
C ARG A 109 37.15 14.51 2.54
N GLU A 110 38.29 14.70 1.88
CA GLU A 110 38.41 15.65 0.77
C GLU A 110 37.42 15.34 -0.35
N ALA A 111 37.30 14.07 -0.75
CA ALA A 111 36.37 13.63 -1.78
C ALA A 111 34.90 13.59 -1.30
N MET A 112 34.68 13.43 0.01
CA MET A 112 33.34 13.42 0.61
C MET A 112 32.81 14.83 0.90
N ASP A 113 33.67 15.82 1.10
CA ASP A 113 33.30 17.22 1.34
C ASP A 113 33.14 18.03 0.04
N GLU A 114 33.52 17.45 -1.10
CA GLU A 114 33.51 18.12 -2.41
C GLU A 114 32.12 18.69 -2.75
N GLY A 115 32.09 20.00 -3.03
CA GLY A 115 30.87 20.72 -3.41
C GLY A 115 29.94 21.10 -2.24
N ALA A 116 30.29 20.75 -1.01
CA ALA A 116 29.49 21.08 0.16
C ALA A 116 29.70 22.52 0.65
N THR A 117 28.60 23.20 0.98
CA THR A 117 28.62 24.53 1.61
C THR A 117 27.76 24.47 2.86
N ILE A 118 28.37 24.66 4.03
CA ILE A 118 27.70 24.57 5.33
C ILE A 118 27.69 25.92 6.04
N ALA A 119 26.61 26.23 6.74
CA ALA A 119 26.41 27.53 7.38
C ALA A 119 27.34 27.78 8.57
N TRP A 120 27.60 26.75 9.37
CA TRP A 120 28.36 26.86 10.62
C TRP A 120 29.39 25.72 10.73
N PRO A 121 30.66 25.93 10.31
CA PRO A 121 31.69 24.89 10.29
C PRO A 121 32.01 24.26 11.66
N GLU A 122 31.85 25.03 12.74
CA GLU A 122 32.11 24.57 14.11
C GLU A 122 30.93 23.78 14.73
N ARG A 123 29.79 23.66 14.03
CA ARG A 123 28.62 22.93 14.52
C ARG A 123 28.71 21.43 14.27
N HIS A 124 29.40 20.72 15.15
CA HIS A 124 29.49 19.26 15.18
C HIS A 124 29.72 18.77 16.61
N ASN A 125 29.40 17.50 16.88
CA ASN A 125 29.68 16.88 18.17
C ASN A 125 31.17 16.51 18.30
N HIS A 126 31.60 16.28 19.54
CA HIS A 126 33.00 15.94 19.87
C HIS A 126 33.52 14.64 19.22
N ASP A 127 32.62 13.76 18.82
CA ASP A 127 32.86 12.48 18.15
C ASP A 127 32.80 12.58 16.61
N GLU A 128 32.57 13.77 16.07
CA GLU A 128 32.48 14.05 14.64
C GLU A 128 33.65 14.94 14.18
N LEU A 129 34.04 14.82 12.91
CA LEU A 129 35.23 15.48 12.34
C LEU A 129 34.94 16.79 11.62
N SER A 130 33.67 17.05 11.31
CA SER A 130 33.24 18.26 10.63
C SER A 130 31.73 18.49 10.78
N ALA A 131 31.30 19.73 10.59
CA ALA A 131 29.88 20.05 10.49
C ALA A 131 29.20 19.36 9.28
N ILE A 132 29.94 19.06 8.20
CA ILE A 132 29.39 18.33 7.05
C ILE A 132 29.04 16.90 7.47
N GLN A 133 29.94 16.23 8.20
CA GLN A 133 29.65 14.91 8.77
C GLN A 133 28.45 14.96 9.71
N HIS A 134 28.39 15.97 10.57
CA HIS A 134 27.27 16.18 11.48
C HIS A 134 25.93 16.34 10.74
N ALA A 135 25.88 17.20 9.73
CA ALA A 135 24.68 17.40 8.92
C ALA A 135 24.25 16.11 8.21
N MET A 136 25.20 15.36 7.65
CA MET A 136 24.91 14.08 7.01
C MET A 136 24.46 13.01 8.01
N ASN A 137 25.01 12.99 9.22
CA ASN A 137 24.56 12.10 10.29
C ASN A 137 23.11 12.39 10.71
N LEU A 138 22.76 13.66 10.88
CA LEU A 138 21.37 14.07 11.18
C LEU A 138 20.43 13.67 10.04
N LYS A 139 20.81 13.93 8.78
CA LYS A 139 20.05 13.53 7.60
C LYS A 139 19.83 12.01 7.52
N LEU A 140 20.86 11.21 7.83
CA LEU A 140 20.79 9.75 7.80
C LEU A 140 19.99 9.16 8.97
N GLN A 141 19.85 9.89 10.07
CA GLN A 141 19.07 9.47 11.23
C GLN A 141 17.57 9.62 10.97
N ASP A 142 17.15 10.81 10.50
CA ASP A 142 15.78 11.09 10.11
C ASP A 142 15.78 12.20 9.06
N GLU A 143 15.60 11.83 7.79
CA GLU A 143 15.66 12.76 6.67
C GLU A 143 14.53 13.80 6.73
N ALA A 144 13.32 13.40 7.12
CA ALA A 144 12.19 14.31 7.18
C ALA A 144 12.36 15.36 8.28
N ALA A 145 12.77 14.92 9.49
CA ALA A 145 13.11 15.83 10.57
C ALA A 145 14.28 16.72 10.18
N PHE A 146 15.27 16.19 9.45
CA PHE A 146 16.42 16.99 9.02
C PHE A 146 16.02 18.17 8.14
N PHE A 147 15.18 17.91 7.14
CA PHE A 147 14.70 18.92 6.21
C PHE A 147 13.75 19.95 6.85
N ALA A 148 12.94 19.55 7.84
CA ALA A 148 12.12 20.49 8.60
C ALA A 148 12.97 21.35 9.56
N GLU A 149 13.63 20.70 10.53
CA GLU A 149 14.26 21.36 11.68
C GLU A 149 15.55 22.11 11.34
N TYR A 150 16.38 21.54 10.46
CA TYR A 150 17.72 22.11 10.19
C TYR A 150 17.83 22.80 8.84
N GLN A 151 16.94 22.49 7.89
CA GLN A 151 16.92 23.15 6.58
C GLN A 151 15.80 24.18 6.43
N ASN A 152 14.79 24.18 7.32
CA ASN A 152 13.60 25.03 7.20
C ASN A 152 12.91 24.84 5.81
N GLU A 153 13.01 23.63 5.26
CA GLU A 153 12.47 23.22 3.97
C GLU A 153 11.87 21.81 4.13
N PRO A 154 10.78 21.66 4.90
CA PRO A 154 10.20 20.36 5.13
C PRO A 154 9.86 19.71 3.80
N LEU A 155 10.17 18.42 3.69
CA LEU A 155 9.78 17.64 2.54
C LEU A 155 8.26 17.72 2.39
N PRO A 156 7.73 17.80 1.16
CA PRO A 156 6.29 17.73 0.95
C PRO A 156 5.74 16.50 1.67
N GLU A 157 4.69 16.65 2.48
CA GLU A 157 3.88 15.47 2.80
C GLU A 157 3.45 14.89 1.46
N GLU A 158 3.72 13.60 1.23
CA GLU A 158 3.13 12.85 0.14
C GLU A 158 1.61 12.95 0.36
N LEU A 159 0.98 14.00 -0.20
CA LEU A 159 -0.44 14.25 -0.07
C LEU A 159 -1.13 12.98 -0.58
N PRO A 160 -1.84 12.22 0.28
CA PRO A 160 -2.57 11.07 -0.18
C PRO A 160 -3.53 11.55 -1.26
N ASP A 161 -3.51 10.85 -2.39
CA ASP A 161 -4.29 11.20 -3.56
C ASP A 161 -5.76 11.47 -3.18
N THR A 162 -6.24 12.70 -3.43
CA THR A 162 -7.59 13.16 -3.07
C THR A 162 -8.70 12.41 -3.79
N ASP A 163 -8.34 11.57 -4.77
CA ASP A 163 -9.26 10.73 -5.55
C ASP A 163 -9.68 9.44 -4.81
N LEU A 164 -9.04 9.09 -3.69
CA LEU A 164 -9.41 7.90 -2.92
C LEU A 164 -10.62 8.15 -2.02
N LEU A 165 -11.57 7.20 -2.02
CA LEU A 165 -12.71 7.25 -1.13
C LEU A 165 -12.27 7.07 0.34
N THR A 166 -12.93 7.81 1.23
CA THR A 166 -12.84 7.62 2.67
C THR A 166 -13.52 6.31 3.10
N ALA A 167 -13.20 5.82 4.31
CA ALA A 167 -13.81 4.62 4.86
C ALA A 167 -15.35 4.74 4.93
N ASP A 168 -15.87 5.91 5.33
CA ASP A 168 -17.32 6.14 5.40
C ASP A 168 -17.98 6.11 4.01
N GLN A 169 -17.33 6.68 2.99
CA GLN A 169 -17.82 6.62 1.61
C GLN A 169 -17.83 5.18 1.06
N ILE A 170 -16.81 4.38 1.35
CA ILE A 170 -16.76 2.96 0.97
C ILE A 170 -17.85 2.18 1.70
N ALA A 171 -17.99 2.38 3.02
CA ALA A 171 -18.99 1.69 3.83
C ALA A 171 -20.43 2.02 3.40
N ALA A 172 -20.67 3.23 2.89
CA ALA A 172 -21.97 3.65 2.35
C ALA A 172 -22.29 3.05 0.96
N LYS A 173 -21.34 2.35 0.32
CA LYS A 173 -21.46 1.88 -1.06
C LYS A 173 -22.25 0.56 -1.17
N LEU A 174 -23.49 0.59 -0.73
CA LEU A 174 -24.34 -0.57 -0.48
C LEU A 174 -25.28 -0.90 -1.64
N ASN A 175 -25.35 -2.17 -2.01
CA ASN A 175 -26.25 -2.67 -3.05
C ASN A 175 -27.58 -3.23 -2.51
N ARG A 176 -27.78 -3.26 -1.18
CA ARG A 176 -28.99 -3.78 -0.52
C ARG A 176 -29.30 -5.25 -0.77
N THR A 177 -28.35 -6.02 -1.28
CA THR A 177 -28.46 -7.47 -1.40
C THR A 177 -28.06 -8.12 -0.06
N PRO A 178 -28.82 -9.08 0.50
CA PRO A 178 -28.45 -9.70 1.76
C PRO A 178 -27.06 -10.37 1.72
N LYS A 179 -26.38 -10.41 2.87
CA LYS A 179 -25.09 -11.09 3.02
C LYS A 179 -25.20 -12.55 2.53
N GLY A 180 -24.26 -12.98 1.69
CA GLY A 180 -24.24 -14.34 1.16
C GLY A 180 -25.16 -14.61 -0.02
N ILE A 181 -25.88 -13.60 -0.52
CA ILE A 181 -26.69 -13.67 -1.73
C ILE A 181 -25.96 -12.95 -2.87
N VAL A 182 -25.90 -13.58 -4.03
CA VAL A 182 -25.24 -13.04 -5.22
C VAL A 182 -26.19 -12.08 -5.95
N PRO A 183 -25.79 -10.82 -6.23
CA PRO A 183 -26.62 -9.90 -7.00
C PRO A 183 -26.92 -10.39 -8.43
N ILE A 184 -28.13 -10.10 -8.90
CA ILE A 184 -28.55 -10.44 -10.27
C ILE A 184 -27.63 -9.71 -11.27
N GLY A 185 -27.09 -10.46 -12.23
CA GLY A 185 -26.16 -9.95 -13.25
C GLY A 185 -24.70 -10.30 -12.98
N ALA A 186 -24.35 -10.76 -11.78
CA ALA A 186 -23.06 -11.40 -11.58
C ALA A 186 -23.05 -12.78 -12.25
N THR A 187 -22.00 -13.05 -13.03
CA THR A 187 -21.85 -14.29 -13.79
C THR A 187 -20.95 -15.30 -13.09
N ARG A 188 -20.16 -14.85 -12.11
CA ARG A 188 -19.14 -15.66 -11.44
C ARG A 188 -18.88 -15.22 -10.02
N VAL A 189 -18.34 -16.13 -9.23
CA VAL A 189 -17.94 -15.90 -7.83
C VAL A 189 -16.48 -16.33 -7.64
N THR A 190 -15.71 -15.46 -6.98
CA THR A 190 -14.31 -15.73 -6.62
C THR A 190 -14.07 -15.43 -5.15
N ALA A 191 -13.00 -16.01 -4.62
CA ALA A 191 -12.61 -15.77 -3.24
C ALA A 191 -11.10 -15.61 -3.11
N PHE A 192 -10.70 -14.96 -2.02
CA PHE A 192 -9.33 -14.89 -1.58
C PHE A 192 -9.23 -15.15 -0.09
N ILE A 193 -8.15 -15.81 0.32
CA ILE A 193 -7.81 -16.04 1.73
C ILE A 193 -6.40 -15.47 1.99
N ASP A 194 -6.31 -14.50 2.88
CA ASP A 194 -5.06 -13.95 3.40
C ASP A 194 -4.68 -14.68 4.70
N VAL A 195 -3.45 -15.16 4.78
CA VAL A 195 -2.98 -16.05 5.85
C VAL A 195 -2.12 -15.28 6.84
N GLN A 196 -2.63 -15.11 8.07
CA GLN A 196 -1.90 -14.53 9.19
C GLN A 196 -1.65 -15.58 10.28
N ALA A 197 -0.73 -15.29 11.21
CA ALA A 197 -0.36 -16.22 12.27
C ALA A 197 -1.56 -16.70 13.12
N ASN A 198 -2.47 -15.78 13.43
CA ASN A 198 -3.59 -16.06 14.32
C ASN A 198 -4.92 -16.27 13.58
N LEU A 199 -5.07 -15.75 12.36
CA LEU A 199 -6.35 -15.68 11.64
C LEU A 199 -6.16 -15.92 10.14
N LEU A 200 -7.21 -16.40 9.49
CA LEU A 200 -7.36 -16.36 8.04
C LEU A 200 -8.39 -15.29 7.71
N PHE A 201 -8.00 -14.23 7.00
CA PHE A 201 -8.96 -13.26 6.48
C PHE A 201 -9.48 -13.76 5.15
N TYR A 202 -10.75 -13.50 4.84
CA TYR A 202 -11.31 -13.87 3.53
C TYR A 202 -12.25 -12.81 2.98
N VAL A 203 -12.35 -12.77 1.66
CA VAL A 203 -13.37 -12.05 0.89
C VAL A 203 -13.91 -12.98 -0.18
N VAL A 204 -15.23 -12.99 -0.33
CA VAL A 204 -15.96 -13.59 -1.44
C VAL A 204 -16.62 -12.48 -2.23
N ALA A 205 -16.28 -12.38 -3.50
CA ALA A 205 -16.81 -11.37 -4.41
C ALA A 205 -17.43 -12.02 -5.64
N ALA A 206 -18.57 -11.50 -6.07
CA ALA A 206 -19.21 -11.83 -7.32
C ALA A 206 -18.95 -10.75 -8.36
N TRP A 207 -18.87 -11.15 -9.63
CA TRP A 207 -18.47 -10.26 -10.71
C TRP A 207 -19.38 -10.46 -11.92
N ALA A 208 -19.78 -9.37 -12.56
CA ALA A 208 -20.24 -9.39 -13.94
C ALA A 208 -19.04 -9.53 -14.89
N ASP A 209 -19.31 -9.80 -16.17
CA ASP A 209 -18.25 -10.04 -17.17
C ASP A 209 -17.34 -8.82 -17.40
N GLU A 210 -17.87 -7.62 -17.16
CA GLU A 210 -17.21 -6.32 -17.34
C GLU A 210 -16.58 -5.71 -16.07
N PHE A 211 -16.36 -6.51 -15.02
CA PHE A 211 -15.83 -6.08 -13.70
C PHE A 211 -16.77 -5.21 -12.85
N SER A 212 -18.07 -5.18 -13.14
CA SER A 212 -19.03 -4.76 -12.10
C SER A 212 -18.96 -5.78 -10.95
N GLY A 213 -18.58 -5.32 -9.77
CA GLY A 213 -18.22 -6.18 -8.65
C GLY A 213 -19.17 -6.03 -7.46
N PHE A 214 -19.35 -7.12 -6.75
CA PHE A 214 -20.22 -7.20 -5.59
C PHE A 214 -19.51 -7.99 -4.50
N VAL A 215 -19.14 -7.35 -3.40
CA VAL A 215 -18.69 -8.09 -2.22
C VAL A 215 -19.91 -8.80 -1.64
N VAL A 216 -19.85 -10.14 -1.58
CA VAL A 216 -20.97 -11.00 -1.16
C VAL A 216 -20.81 -11.45 0.28
N ASP A 217 -19.58 -11.72 0.70
CA ASP A 217 -19.21 -12.11 2.06
C ASP A 217 -17.77 -11.71 2.33
N TYR A 218 -17.45 -11.45 3.58
CA TYR A 218 -16.09 -11.32 4.09
C TYR A 218 -16.11 -11.63 5.59
N GLY A 219 -14.94 -11.96 6.11
CA GLY A 219 -14.79 -12.28 7.51
C GLY A 219 -13.40 -12.79 7.86
N THR A 220 -13.32 -13.46 9.00
CA THR A 220 -12.14 -14.17 9.46
C THR A 220 -12.50 -15.60 9.84
N TYR A 221 -11.52 -16.49 9.73
CA TYR A 221 -11.56 -17.80 10.36
C TYR A 221 -10.44 -17.90 11.40
N PRO A 222 -10.76 -18.24 12.65
CA PRO A 222 -12.12 -18.37 13.20
C PRO A 222 -12.88 -17.04 13.24
N ASP A 223 -14.21 -17.09 13.19
CA ASP A 223 -15.06 -15.89 13.32
C ASP A 223 -14.94 -15.30 14.73
N GLN A 224 -14.54 -14.02 14.83
CA GLN A 224 -14.37 -13.32 16.10
C GLN A 224 -15.67 -13.00 16.85
N ARG A 225 -16.84 -13.16 16.21
CA ARG A 225 -18.17 -12.88 16.79
C ARG A 225 -18.30 -11.44 17.33
N ARG A 226 -17.55 -10.51 16.76
CA ARG A 226 -17.52 -9.08 17.10
C ARG A 226 -17.53 -8.26 15.83
N ALA A 227 -18.23 -7.14 15.85
CA ALA A 227 -18.29 -6.21 14.72
C ALA A 227 -16.97 -5.46 14.49
N TYR A 228 -16.16 -5.30 15.54
CA TYR A 228 -14.91 -4.54 15.50
C TYR A 228 -13.82 -5.24 16.33
N PHE A 229 -12.67 -5.46 15.70
CA PHE A 229 -11.46 -6.08 16.26
C PHE A 229 -10.25 -5.73 15.37
N THR A 230 -9.06 -6.01 15.87
CA THR A 230 -7.76 -5.94 15.21
C THR A 230 -7.11 -7.32 15.27
N LEU A 231 -6.13 -7.59 14.42
CA LEU A 231 -5.37 -8.84 14.47
C LEU A 231 -4.68 -9.03 15.83
N ARG A 232 -4.26 -7.93 16.47
CA ARG A 232 -3.57 -7.94 17.77
C ARG A 232 -4.48 -8.31 18.95
N ASP A 233 -5.75 -7.91 18.93
CA ASP A 233 -6.73 -8.20 20.01
C ASP A 233 -7.68 -9.36 19.68
N ALA A 234 -7.42 -10.07 18.57
CA ALA A 234 -8.17 -11.27 18.18
C ALA A 234 -8.13 -12.34 19.28
N ARG A 235 -9.30 -12.82 19.68
CA ARG A 235 -9.45 -13.78 20.80
C ARG A 235 -9.57 -15.22 20.33
N LEU A 236 -10.27 -15.44 19.22
CA LEU A 236 -10.49 -16.76 18.65
C LEU A 236 -9.44 -16.98 17.56
N THR A 237 -8.39 -17.72 17.85
CA THR A 237 -7.25 -17.88 16.93
C THR A 237 -7.20 -19.28 16.32
N LEU A 238 -6.43 -19.44 15.26
CA LEU A 238 -6.13 -20.74 14.63
C LEU A 238 -5.61 -21.77 15.65
N ALA A 239 -4.74 -21.34 16.57
CA ALA A 239 -4.21 -22.20 17.63
C ALA A 239 -5.29 -22.68 18.61
N VAL A 240 -6.36 -21.89 18.83
CA VAL A 240 -7.48 -22.27 19.72
C VAL A 240 -8.38 -23.31 19.04
N VAL A 241 -8.65 -23.17 17.74
CA VAL A 241 -9.53 -24.11 17.02
C VAL A 241 -8.82 -25.39 16.59
N ALA A 242 -7.49 -25.36 16.46
CA ALA A 242 -6.66 -26.52 16.15
C ALA A 242 -5.70 -26.81 17.32
N PRO A 243 -6.20 -27.27 18.49
CA PRO A 243 -5.36 -27.53 19.65
C PRO A 243 -4.34 -28.64 19.35
N ASN A 244 -3.18 -28.57 20.00
CA ASN A 244 -2.07 -29.53 19.85
C ASN A 244 -1.38 -29.52 18.47
N THR A 245 -1.55 -28.46 17.69
CA THR A 245 -0.83 -28.28 16.43
C THR A 245 0.24 -27.18 16.56
N GLY A 246 1.33 -27.31 15.80
CA GLY A 246 2.24 -26.18 15.57
C GLY A 246 1.61 -25.15 14.64
N LEU A 247 2.30 -24.02 14.42
CA LEU A 247 1.82 -22.93 13.56
C LEU A 247 1.32 -23.42 12.19
N GLU A 248 2.16 -24.16 11.47
CA GLU A 248 1.80 -24.72 10.15
C GLU A 248 0.58 -25.65 10.21
N GLY A 249 0.50 -26.52 11.23
CA GLY A 249 -0.63 -27.42 11.40
C GLY A 249 -1.94 -26.67 11.66
N SER A 250 -1.88 -25.60 12.46
CA SER A 250 -3.05 -24.75 12.73
C SER A 250 -3.53 -24.00 11.48
N ILE A 251 -2.60 -23.54 10.64
CA ILE A 251 -2.91 -22.92 9.34
C ILE A 251 -3.52 -23.94 8.39
N TYR A 252 -2.95 -25.14 8.28
CA TYR A 252 -3.47 -26.20 7.42
C TYR A 252 -4.91 -26.56 7.80
N ALA A 253 -5.16 -26.82 9.09
CA ALA A 253 -6.50 -27.13 9.60
C ALA A 253 -7.48 -25.98 9.38
N GLY A 254 -7.03 -24.73 9.57
CA GLY A 254 -7.84 -23.55 9.28
C GLY A 254 -8.21 -23.41 7.80
N LEU A 255 -7.25 -23.63 6.90
CA LEU A 255 -7.48 -23.60 5.46
C LEU A 255 -8.43 -24.70 5.01
N GLU A 256 -8.29 -25.91 5.56
CA GLU A 256 -9.20 -27.02 5.28
C GLU A 256 -10.64 -26.69 5.70
N ALA A 257 -10.83 -26.21 6.93
CA ALA A 257 -12.14 -25.83 7.43
C ALA A 257 -12.76 -24.67 6.64
N LEU A 258 -12.01 -23.59 6.41
CA LEU A 258 -12.49 -22.41 5.72
C LEU A 258 -12.80 -22.68 4.25
N THR A 259 -11.94 -23.41 3.53
CA THR A 259 -12.22 -23.74 2.12
C THR A 259 -13.41 -24.69 1.99
N GLY A 260 -13.61 -25.62 2.92
CA GLY A 260 -14.83 -26.44 2.99
C GLY A 260 -16.09 -25.58 3.14
N GLN A 261 -16.05 -24.53 3.97
CA GLN A 261 -17.16 -23.60 4.18
C GLN A 261 -17.43 -22.69 2.97
N LEU A 262 -16.39 -22.19 2.31
CA LEU A 262 -16.54 -21.23 1.22
C LEU A 262 -16.77 -21.93 -0.13
N VAL A 263 -15.89 -22.88 -0.48
CA VAL A 263 -15.87 -23.55 -1.78
C VAL A 263 -16.89 -24.69 -1.83
N GLY A 264 -17.09 -25.39 -0.71
CA GLY A 264 -18.11 -26.43 -0.58
C GLY A 264 -19.55 -25.91 -0.60
N ARG A 265 -19.76 -24.60 -0.42
CA ARG A 265 -21.07 -23.92 -0.39
C ARG A 265 -21.59 -23.53 -1.77
N GLU A 266 -22.92 -23.54 -1.91
CA GLU A 266 -23.63 -22.90 -3.03
C GLU A 266 -23.94 -21.44 -2.71
N TRP A 267 -23.63 -20.57 -3.67
CA TRP A 267 -23.86 -19.13 -3.58
C TRP A 267 -25.07 -18.80 -4.45
N LEU A 268 -26.23 -18.63 -3.81
CA LEU A 268 -27.49 -18.44 -4.51
C LEU A 268 -27.66 -16.97 -4.92
N ASP A 269 -28.20 -16.73 -6.10
CA ASP A 269 -28.73 -15.43 -6.48
C ASP A 269 -30.15 -15.21 -5.91
N ALA A 270 -30.71 -14.01 -6.09
CA ALA A 270 -32.06 -13.69 -5.63
C ALA A 270 -33.18 -14.51 -6.33
N ASN A 271 -32.89 -15.18 -7.44
CA ASN A 271 -33.82 -16.06 -8.17
C ASN A 271 -33.67 -17.54 -7.77
N GLY A 272 -32.73 -17.87 -6.89
CA GLY A 272 -32.43 -19.24 -6.49
C GLY A 272 -31.48 -19.99 -7.42
N SER A 273 -30.86 -19.32 -8.41
CA SER A 273 -29.81 -19.91 -9.24
C SER A 273 -28.53 -20.06 -8.41
N ALA A 274 -27.94 -21.26 -8.43
CA ALA A 274 -26.72 -21.53 -7.68
C ALA A 274 -25.46 -21.21 -8.51
N LEU A 275 -24.59 -20.36 -7.97
CA LEU A 275 -23.21 -20.20 -8.42
C LEU A 275 -22.25 -20.90 -7.44
N ARG A 276 -21.05 -21.20 -7.92
CA ARG A 276 -19.95 -21.78 -7.13
C ARG A 276 -18.71 -20.89 -7.26
N ILE A 277 -17.83 -20.95 -6.28
CA ILE A 277 -16.53 -20.29 -6.36
C ILE A 277 -15.70 -20.99 -7.45
N GLU A 278 -15.36 -20.27 -8.51
CA GLU A 278 -14.59 -20.81 -9.64
C GLU A 278 -13.07 -20.78 -9.41
N ARG A 279 -12.63 -19.85 -8.57
CA ARG A 279 -11.23 -19.66 -8.19
C ARG A 279 -11.15 -19.09 -6.77
N CYS A 280 -10.40 -19.78 -5.92
CA CYS A 280 -10.01 -19.30 -4.61
C CYS A 280 -8.50 -19.15 -4.58
N LEU A 281 -8.00 -17.92 -4.47
CA LEU A 281 -6.56 -17.70 -4.29
C LEU A 281 -6.24 -17.65 -2.80
N ILE A 282 -5.06 -18.15 -2.42
CA ILE A 282 -4.59 -18.16 -1.04
C ILE A 282 -3.24 -17.44 -1.02
N ASP A 283 -3.08 -16.44 -0.15
CA ASP A 283 -1.80 -15.75 -0.02
C ASP A 283 -0.73 -16.69 0.51
N ALA A 284 0.43 -16.66 -0.16
CA ALA A 284 1.60 -17.43 0.21
C ALA A 284 2.83 -16.53 0.38
N ASN A 285 2.67 -15.21 0.49
CA ASN A 285 3.77 -14.26 0.64
C ASN A 285 4.39 -14.26 2.03
N TRP A 286 3.65 -14.68 3.06
CA TRP A 286 4.20 -14.80 4.40
C TRP A 286 5.11 -16.04 4.48
N GLY A 287 6.43 -15.80 4.59
CA GLY A 287 7.45 -16.86 4.48
C GLY A 287 7.28 -18.03 5.44
N SER A 288 6.68 -17.81 6.61
CA SER A 288 6.37 -18.87 7.59
C SER A 288 5.17 -19.74 7.21
N SER A 289 4.35 -19.34 6.24
CA SER A 289 3.18 -20.10 5.76
C SER A 289 3.29 -20.56 4.30
N THR A 290 4.30 -20.12 3.53
CA THR A 290 4.42 -20.42 2.10
C THR A 290 4.37 -21.93 1.80
N ASP A 291 5.18 -22.73 2.49
CA ASP A 291 5.28 -24.17 2.23
C ASP A 291 3.99 -24.91 2.60
N VAL A 292 3.34 -24.53 3.71
CA VAL A 292 2.06 -25.13 4.12
C VAL A 292 0.93 -24.76 3.17
N VAL A 293 0.88 -23.52 2.67
CA VAL A 293 -0.11 -23.12 1.65
C VAL A 293 0.09 -23.91 0.35
N TYR A 294 1.34 -24.13 -0.05
CA TYR A 294 1.68 -24.92 -1.23
C TYR A 294 1.30 -26.38 -1.07
N GLN A 295 1.60 -26.96 0.09
CA GLN A 295 1.19 -28.32 0.45
C GLN A 295 -0.33 -28.45 0.43
N PHE A 296 -1.03 -27.54 1.10
CA PHE A 296 -2.48 -27.52 1.20
C PHE A 296 -3.14 -27.44 -0.18
N CYS A 297 -2.74 -26.49 -1.04
CA CYS A 297 -3.33 -26.36 -2.37
C CYS A 297 -3.13 -27.60 -3.24
N ARG A 298 -2.04 -28.35 -3.03
CA ARG A 298 -1.76 -29.61 -3.75
C ARG A 298 -2.60 -30.77 -3.23
N GLN A 299 -2.88 -30.82 -1.94
CA GLN A 299 -3.54 -31.96 -1.26
C GLN A 299 -5.04 -31.75 -1.02
N SER A 300 -5.52 -30.52 -1.13
CA SER A 300 -6.91 -30.16 -0.88
C SER A 300 -7.90 -30.92 -1.78
N ALA A 301 -9.04 -31.29 -1.22
CA ALA A 301 -10.19 -31.80 -1.98
C ALA A 301 -10.67 -30.80 -3.06
N HIS A 302 -10.32 -29.52 -2.91
CA HIS A 302 -10.66 -28.44 -3.82
C HIS A 302 -9.48 -27.99 -4.70
N ALA A 303 -8.45 -28.83 -4.90
CA ALA A 303 -7.21 -28.49 -5.63
C ALA A 303 -7.41 -27.92 -7.06
N ALA A 304 -8.55 -28.17 -7.71
CA ALA A 304 -8.88 -27.56 -8.99
C ALA A 304 -9.23 -26.06 -8.89
N ILE A 305 -9.75 -25.64 -7.73
CA ILE A 305 -10.30 -24.31 -7.44
C ILE A 305 -9.31 -23.48 -6.62
N VAL A 306 -8.67 -24.07 -5.61
CA VAL A 306 -7.67 -23.37 -4.78
C VAL A 306 -6.32 -23.23 -5.50
N MET A 307 -5.64 -22.10 -5.32
CA MET A 307 -4.30 -21.89 -5.90
C MET A 307 -3.48 -20.94 -5.03
N PRO A 308 -2.17 -21.22 -4.79
CA PRO A 308 -1.29 -20.29 -4.09
C PRO A 308 -1.07 -19.02 -4.92
N SER A 309 -0.94 -17.89 -4.25
CA SER A 309 -0.74 -16.59 -4.87
C SER A 309 0.36 -15.78 -4.19
N HIS A 310 1.00 -14.91 -4.98
CA HIS A 310 2.02 -13.98 -4.54
C HIS A 310 1.76 -12.60 -5.14
N GLY A 311 1.33 -11.66 -4.31
CA GLY A 311 1.38 -10.24 -4.66
C GLY A 311 2.83 -9.76 -4.71
N ARG A 312 3.26 -9.19 -5.84
CA ARG A 312 4.60 -8.62 -5.99
C ARG A 312 4.50 -7.10 -6.01
N PHE A 313 5.37 -6.46 -5.26
CA PHE A 313 5.61 -5.04 -5.37
C PHE A 313 6.31 -4.77 -6.71
N VAL A 314 5.67 -4.02 -7.59
CA VAL A 314 6.24 -3.59 -8.87
C VAL A 314 6.34 -2.07 -8.80
N GLY A 315 7.53 -1.59 -8.47
CA GLY A 315 7.83 -0.15 -8.42
C GLY A 315 8.31 0.39 -9.77
N ALA A 316 8.59 1.69 -9.81
CA ALA A 316 9.06 2.35 -11.03
C ALA A 316 10.39 1.78 -11.59
N SER A 317 11.20 1.12 -10.75
CA SER A 317 12.44 0.44 -11.12
C SER A 317 12.27 -1.01 -11.59
N SER A 318 11.10 -1.62 -11.34
CA SER A 318 10.80 -3.03 -11.64
C SER A 318 10.40 -3.24 -13.10
N VAL A 319 10.49 -4.46 -13.62
CA VAL A 319 9.98 -4.79 -14.97
C VAL A 319 8.47 -5.05 -14.85
N PRO A 320 7.61 -4.35 -15.61
CA PRO A 320 6.17 -4.58 -15.60
C PRO A 320 5.79 -5.99 -16.04
N PHE A 321 4.68 -6.52 -15.52
CA PHE A 321 4.18 -7.85 -15.91
C PHE A 321 3.92 -7.98 -17.42
N SER A 322 3.56 -6.87 -18.08
CA SER A 322 3.34 -6.77 -19.53
C SER A 322 4.60 -6.98 -20.38
N GLU A 323 5.80 -6.71 -19.83
CA GLU A 323 7.07 -6.80 -20.54
C GLU A 323 7.73 -8.19 -20.44
N TYR A 324 7.23 -9.08 -19.58
CA TYR A 324 7.79 -10.43 -19.46
C TYR A 324 7.50 -11.27 -20.70
N LYS A 325 8.55 -11.85 -21.29
CA LYS A 325 8.42 -12.81 -22.39
C LYS A 325 7.73 -14.09 -21.91
N LYS A 326 6.53 -14.35 -22.42
CA LYS A 326 5.75 -15.56 -22.17
C LYS A 326 6.54 -16.80 -22.59
N LYS A 327 6.81 -17.70 -21.64
CA LYS A 327 7.41 -19.02 -21.91
C LYS A 327 6.32 -20.06 -22.21
N PRO A 328 6.65 -21.16 -22.93
CA PRO A 328 5.72 -22.26 -23.14
C PRO A 328 5.17 -22.83 -21.82
N GLY A 329 3.85 -22.93 -21.72
CA GLY A 329 3.15 -23.44 -20.52
C GLY A 329 2.81 -22.40 -19.45
N GLU A 330 3.24 -21.14 -19.62
CA GLU A 330 2.83 -20.02 -18.75
C GLU A 330 1.47 -19.47 -19.17
N ARG A 331 0.65 -19.11 -18.19
CA ARG A 331 -0.56 -18.30 -18.41
C ARG A 331 -0.25 -16.88 -17.99
N VAL A 332 -0.64 -15.91 -18.81
CA VAL A 332 -0.50 -14.47 -18.52
C VAL A 332 -1.85 -13.83 -18.74
N GLY A 333 -2.18 -12.82 -17.94
CA GLY A 333 -3.36 -11.98 -18.10
C GLY A 333 -3.09 -10.57 -17.62
N LEU A 334 -4.14 -9.84 -17.22
CA LEU A 334 -4.03 -8.45 -16.79
C LEU A 334 -3.16 -8.31 -15.53
N ASN A 335 -1.89 -7.96 -15.70
CA ASN A 335 -0.92 -7.80 -14.61
C ASN A 335 -0.86 -8.98 -13.62
N TRP A 336 -1.06 -10.20 -14.14
CA TRP A 336 -0.84 -11.45 -13.43
C TRP A 336 -0.27 -12.50 -14.37
N ARG A 337 0.46 -13.46 -13.81
CA ARG A 337 0.94 -14.65 -14.51
C ARG A 337 0.96 -15.88 -13.62
N VAL A 338 0.81 -17.03 -14.24
CA VAL A 338 1.01 -18.35 -13.65
C VAL A 338 2.24 -18.95 -14.30
N THR A 339 3.31 -19.07 -13.53
CA THR A 339 4.58 -19.65 -14.01
C THR A 339 4.43 -21.14 -14.25
N ASN A 340 5.17 -21.67 -15.22
CA ASN A 340 5.26 -23.10 -15.41
C ASN A 340 6.17 -23.72 -14.32
N VAL A 341 5.80 -24.90 -13.86
CA VAL A 341 6.54 -25.64 -12.83
C VAL A 341 7.73 -26.32 -13.50
N VAL A 342 8.94 -25.82 -13.27
CA VAL A 342 10.18 -26.49 -13.69
C VAL A 342 10.90 -27.01 -12.45
N GLY A 343 11.00 -28.34 -12.30
CA GLY A 343 11.71 -29.01 -11.21
C GLY A 343 10.81 -29.77 -10.23
N LYS A 344 11.41 -30.66 -9.43
CA LYS A 344 10.72 -31.64 -8.54
C LYS A 344 9.95 -31.05 -7.34
N ARG A 345 10.01 -29.73 -7.11
CA ARG A 345 9.42 -29.05 -5.93
C ARG A 345 8.52 -27.84 -6.23
N ALA A 346 8.35 -27.45 -7.50
CA ALA A 346 7.58 -26.24 -7.80
C ALA A 346 6.06 -26.53 -7.82
N VAL A 347 5.28 -25.76 -7.06
CA VAL A 347 3.81 -25.76 -7.15
C VAL A 347 3.40 -24.63 -8.10
N ARG A 348 2.41 -24.91 -8.95
CA ARG A 348 1.84 -23.89 -9.82
C ARG A 348 1.15 -22.83 -8.96
N HIS A 349 1.64 -21.61 -9.03
CA HIS A 349 1.11 -20.47 -8.29
C HIS A 349 0.91 -19.28 -9.23
N VAL A 350 0.06 -18.34 -8.82
CA VAL A 350 -0.10 -17.06 -9.51
C VAL A 350 0.79 -16.00 -8.86
N THR A 351 1.38 -15.16 -9.70
CA THR A 351 2.05 -13.92 -9.29
C THR A 351 1.31 -12.76 -9.94
N PHE A 352 1.01 -11.72 -9.18
CA PHE A 352 0.32 -10.53 -9.69
C PHE A 352 0.96 -9.26 -9.17
N ASP A 353 0.76 -8.17 -9.89
CA ASP A 353 1.21 -6.83 -9.50
C ASP A 353 0.26 -6.25 -8.44
N ALA A 354 0.73 -6.21 -7.18
CA ALA A 354 -0.11 -5.75 -6.07
C ALA A 354 -0.49 -4.26 -6.20
N ASN A 355 0.44 -3.43 -6.70
CA ASN A 355 0.23 -1.99 -6.87
C ASN A 355 -0.85 -1.72 -7.92
N PHE A 356 -0.72 -2.35 -9.10
CA PHE A 356 -1.73 -2.22 -10.16
C PHE A 356 -3.11 -2.66 -9.67
N TRP A 357 -3.21 -3.81 -9.02
CA TRP A 357 -4.50 -4.36 -8.62
C TRP A 357 -5.14 -3.60 -7.46
N LYS A 358 -4.35 -2.99 -6.56
CA LYS A 358 -4.85 -2.05 -5.54
C LYS A 358 -5.45 -0.81 -6.18
N SER A 359 -4.74 -0.17 -7.12
CA SER A 359 -5.28 0.95 -7.91
C SER A 359 -6.53 0.54 -8.70
N PHE A 360 -6.54 -0.66 -9.28
CA PHE A 360 -7.69 -1.17 -10.02
C PHE A 360 -8.94 -1.29 -9.14
N VAL A 361 -8.83 -1.95 -7.98
CA VAL A 361 -9.95 -2.12 -7.04
C VAL A 361 -10.46 -0.77 -6.56
N GLN A 362 -9.56 0.16 -6.21
CA GLN A 362 -9.92 1.49 -5.74
C GLN A 362 -10.64 2.31 -6.82
N ALA A 363 -10.21 2.18 -8.08
CA ALA A 363 -10.94 2.76 -9.19
C ALA A 363 -12.36 2.19 -9.33
N ARG A 364 -12.59 0.88 -9.09
CA ARG A 364 -13.95 0.30 -9.11
C ARG A 364 -14.78 0.76 -7.91
N LEU A 365 -14.16 0.97 -6.74
CA LEU A 365 -14.82 1.57 -5.58
C LEU A 365 -15.22 3.02 -5.83
N ALA A 366 -14.43 3.79 -6.58
CA ALA A 366 -14.75 5.17 -6.93
C ALA A 366 -15.90 5.32 -7.97
N VAL A 367 -16.13 4.33 -8.83
CA VAL A 367 -17.23 4.35 -9.81
C VAL A 367 -18.59 4.44 -9.10
N ALA A 368 -19.47 5.35 -9.54
CA ALA A 368 -20.76 5.58 -8.89
C ALA A 368 -21.67 4.34 -8.88
N MET A 369 -22.57 4.27 -7.91
CA MET A 369 -23.60 3.21 -7.86
C MET A 369 -24.50 3.30 -9.12
N GLY A 370 -24.65 2.18 -9.83
CA GLY A 370 -25.41 2.10 -11.08
C GLY A 370 -24.56 2.15 -12.36
N ASP A 371 -23.34 2.67 -12.27
CA ASP A 371 -22.41 2.69 -13.40
C ASP A 371 -21.70 1.33 -13.58
N ARG A 372 -21.34 1.02 -14.82
CA ARG A 372 -20.63 -0.22 -15.17
C ARG A 372 -19.23 -0.22 -14.55
N GLY A 373 -18.84 -1.37 -14.01
CA GLY A 373 -17.55 -1.54 -13.34
C GLY A 373 -17.53 -0.94 -11.93
N CYS A 374 -18.70 -0.66 -11.35
CA CYS A 374 -18.84 -0.31 -9.94
C CYS A 374 -18.58 -1.53 -9.05
N LEU A 375 -17.80 -1.36 -7.98
CA LEU A 375 -17.67 -2.33 -6.88
C LEU A 375 -18.51 -1.89 -5.68
N SER A 376 -19.42 -2.73 -5.21
CA SER A 376 -20.36 -2.44 -4.12
C SER A 376 -20.34 -3.49 -3.00
N LEU A 377 -20.87 -3.14 -1.83
CA LEU A 377 -20.97 -3.97 -0.64
C LEU A 377 -22.40 -4.50 -0.45
N PHE A 378 -22.54 -5.70 0.13
CA PHE A 378 -23.84 -6.28 0.51
C PHE A 378 -24.51 -5.49 1.64
N GLY A 379 -25.80 -5.71 1.88
CA GLY A 379 -26.55 -5.17 3.01
C GLY A 379 -27.00 -3.73 2.83
N ASP A 380 -27.58 -3.17 3.90
CA ASP A 380 -28.21 -1.85 3.95
C ASP A 380 -27.72 -0.98 5.12
N ARG A 381 -26.74 -1.48 5.90
CA ARG A 381 -26.23 -0.86 7.12
C ARG A 381 -24.74 -0.52 6.99
N PRO A 382 -24.38 0.74 6.70
CA PRO A 382 -22.98 1.15 6.53
C PRO A 382 -22.11 0.83 7.75
N GLU A 383 -22.65 0.94 8.96
CA GLU A 383 -21.92 0.69 10.20
C GLU A 383 -21.41 -0.76 10.32
N ALA A 384 -22.06 -1.72 9.65
CA ALA A 384 -21.61 -3.11 9.59
C ALA A 384 -20.33 -3.29 8.75
N HIS A 385 -20.03 -2.34 7.87
CA HIS A 385 -18.87 -2.36 6.98
C HIS A 385 -17.72 -1.47 7.45
N ARG A 386 -17.84 -0.80 8.60
CA ARG A 386 -16.85 0.16 9.08
C ARG A 386 -15.44 -0.42 9.17
N LEU A 387 -15.26 -1.53 9.89
CA LEU A 387 -13.94 -2.17 10.02
C LEU A 387 -13.42 -2.64 8.65
N PHE A 388 -14.28 -3.21 7.81
CA PHE A 388 -13.91 -3.63 6.46
C PHE A 388 -13.40 -2.45 5.62
N ALA A 389 -14.11 -1.33 5.63
CA ALA A 389 -13.73 -0.13 4.90
C ALA A 389 -12.44 0.51 5.45
N GLU A 390 -12.20 0.41 6.76
CA GLU A 390 -10.96 0.87 7.38
C GLU A 390 -9.74 0.05 6.90
N HIS A 391 -9.87 -1.26 6.72
CA HIS A 391 -8.83 -2.10 6.10
C HIS A 391 -8.61 -1.73 4.62
N LEU A 392 -9.69 -1.47 3.87
CA LEU A 392 -9.61 -1.04 2.46
C LEU A 392 -8.91 0.32 2.28
N THR A 393 -8.84 1.12 3.34
CA THR A 393 -8.19 2.44 3.36
C THR A 393 -6.97 2.49 4.28
N ALA A 394 -6.49 1.34 4.74
CA ALA A 394 -5.29 1.22 5.58
C ALA A 394 -4.00 1.55 4.83
N GLU A 395 -4.05 1.57 3.49
CA GLU A 395 -2.95 1.98 2.63
C GLU A 395 -3.28 3.29 1.91
N TYR A 396 -2.24 3.97 1.44
CA TYR A 396 -2.34 5.16 0.61
C TYR A 396 -1.49 5.04 -0.65
N ARG A 397 -1.95 5.72 -1.70
CA ARG A 397 -1.34 5.73 -3.01
C ARG A 397 -0.33 6.87 -3.13
N VAL A 398 0.87 6.54 -3.59
CA VAL A 398 1.96 7.46 -3.87
C VAL A 398 2.34 7.33 -5.34
N LYS A 399 2.20 8.41 -6.12
CA LYS A 399 2.62 8.43 -7.52
C LYS A 399 4.14 8.57 -7.56
N THR A 400 4.81 7.57 -8.10
CA THR A 400 6.27 7.54 -8.21
C THR A 400 6.68 7.50 -9.67
N GLU A 401 7.64 8.34 -10.05
CA GLU A 401 8.22 8.39 -11.39
C GLU A 401 9.57 7.68 -11.43
N GLY A 402 9.78 6.85 -12.44
CA GLY A 402 11.08 6.20 -12.65
C GLY A 402 11.17 5.56 -14.02
N ARG A 403 12.36 5.64 -14.64
CA ARG A 403 12.64 5.11 -16.00
C ARG A 403 11.62 5.56 -17.06
N GLY A 404 11.12 6.80 -16.95
CA GLY A 404 10.15 7.36 -17.90
C GLY A 404 8.72 6.82 -17.76
N ARG A 405 8.38 6.14 -16.65
CA ARG A 405 7.01 5.72 -16.34
C ARG A 405 6.54 6.27 -14.99
N GLN A 406 5.26 6.58 -14.89
CA GLN A 406 4.57 6.80 -13.62
C GLN A 406 3.99 5.46 -13.13
N VAL A 407 4.23 5.12 -11.87
CA VAL A 407 3.63 3.96 -11.19
C VAL A 407 2.98 4.42 -9.90
N ASP A 408 1.80 3.88 -9.62
CA ASP A 408 1.15 4.02 -8.33
C ASP A 408 1.79 3.04 -7.33
N GLU A 409 2.50 3.53 -6.32
CA GLU A 409 3.03 2.71 -5.24
C GLU A 409 2.11 2.81 -4.02
N TRP A 410 1.73 1.66 -3.45
CA TRP A 410 0.85 1.61 -2.28
C TRP A 410 1.67 1.35 -1.02
N LYS A 411 1.49 2.23 -0.02
CA LYS A 411 2.19 2.17 1.26
C LYS A 411 1.19 2.06 2.41
N LEU A 412 1.54 1.33 3.46
CA LEU A 412 0.74 1.21 4.67
C LEU A 412 0.76 2.54 5.45
N ARG A 413 -0.40 2.93 5.96
CA ARG A 413 -0.53 4.13 6.81
C ARG A 413 0.05 3.85 8.20
N PRO A 414 0.87 4.74 8.78
CA PRO A 414 1.42 4.55 10.12
C PRO A 414 0.35 4.34 11.20
N GLU A 415 -0.80 5.00 11.07
CA GLU A 415 -1.91 4.95 12.02
C GLU A 415 -2.83 3.73 11.86
N ARG A 416 -2.66 2.89 10.83
CA ARG A 416 -3.50 1.72 10.57
C ARG A 416 -2.65 0.51 10.19
N SER A 417 -2.70 -0.54 11.01
CA SER A 417 -1.85 -1.73 10.82
C SER A 417 -2.49 -2.82 9.96
N ASP A 418 -3.83 -2.92 9.94
CA ASP A 418 -4.50 -4.10 9.39
C ASP A 418 -5.09 -3.79 8.01
N ASN A 419 -4.50 -4.36 6.96
CA ASN A 419 -4.90 -4.19 5.57
C ASN A 419 -5.43 -5.49 4.93
N HIS A 420 -5.52 -6.58 5.69
CA HIS A 420 -5.73 -7.94 5.15
C HIS A 420 -6.97 -8.11 4.26
N TRP A 421 -8.07 -7.40 4.54
CA TRP A 421 -9.26 -7.43 3.67
C TRP A 421 -9.09 -6.65 2.36
N LEU A 422 -8.21 -5.65 2.30
CA LEU A 422 -7.81 -5.01 1.05
C LEU A 422 -7.10 -6.03 0.16
N ASP A 423 -6.12 -6.75 0.71
CA ASP A 423 -5.38 -7.79 0.00
C ASP A 423 -6.30 -8.93 -0.47
N CYS A 424 -7.26 -9.35 0.38
CA CYS A 424 -8.30 -10.29 -0.02
C CYS A 424 -9.17 -9.79 -1.17
N LEU A 425 -9.63 -8.54 -1.12
CA LEU A 425 -10.48 -7.99 -2.18
C LEU A 425 -9.71 -7.88 -3.50
N VAL A 426 -8.47 -7.39 -3.44
CA VAL A 426 -7.51 -7.35 -4.56
C VAL A 426 -7.33 -8.72 -5.17
N GLY A 427 -7.02 -9.72 -4.36
CA GLY A 427 -6.80 -11.07 -4.85
C GLY A 427 -8.06 -11.72 -5.40
N SER A 428 -9.25 -11.39 -4.87
CA SER A 428 -10.53 -11.85 -5.44
C SER A 428 -10.78 -11.27 -6.85
N ALA A 429 -10.36 -10.03 -7.10
CA ALA A 429 -10.42 -9.40 -8.42
C ALA A 429 -9.43 -10.03 -9.41
N VAL A 430 -8.21 -10.34 -8.95
CA VAL A 430 -7.22 -11.11 -9.74
C VAL A 430 -7.81 -12.47 -10.13
N ALA A 431 -8.42 -13.17 -9.18
CA ALA A 431 -9.08 -14.46 -9.43
C ALA A 431 -10.18 -14.35 -10.50
N ALA A 432 -10.95 -13.26 -10.50
CA ALA A 432 -11.99 -13.01 -11.51
C ALA A 432 -11.38 -12.79 -12.90
N SER A 433 -10.30 -12.01 -13.00
CA SER A 433 -9.52 -11.86 -14.23
C SER A 433 -9.00 -13.20 -14.76
N MET A 434 -8.52 -14.08 -13.87
CA MET A 434 -8.05 -15.41 -14.25
C MET A 434 -9.15 -16.33 -14.82
N GLN A 435 -10.41 -16.09 -14.43
CA GLN A 435 -11.59 -16.75 -15.01
C GLN A 435 -12.16 -16.01 -16.23
N GLY A 436 -11.51 -14.93 -16.67
CA GLY A 436 -11.86 -14.24 -17.91
C GLY A 436 -12.81 -13.06 -17.74
N THR A 437 -12.86 -12.42 -16.57
CA THR A 437 -13.49 -11.10 -16.42
C THR A 437 -12.59 -10.08 -17.09
N VAL A 438 -13.18 -9.19 -17.90
CA VAL A 438 -12.44 -8.25 -18.73
C VAL A 438 -13.12 -6.89 -18.70
N LEU A 439 -12.38 -5.83 -18.44
CA LEU A 439 -12.94 -4.48 -18.48
C LEU A 439 -13.18 -4.08 -19.95
N LEU A 440 -14.42 -3.81 -20.32
CA LEU A 440 -14.77 -3.34 -21.66
C LEU A 440 -14.13 -1.96 -21.89
N GLY A 441 -13.19 -1.87 -22.83
CA GLY A 441 -12.50 -0.62 -23.20
C GLY A 441 -11.00 -0.56 -22.88
N GLY A 442 -10.46 -1.51 -22.11
CA GLY A 442 -9.02 -1.78 -22.07
C GLY A 442 -8.65 -2.82 -23.12
N ASP A 443 -7.42 -2.79 -23.64
CA ASP A 443 -6.90 -3.75 -24.64
C ASP A 443 -7.05 -5.20 -24.17
N ALA A 444 -8.22 -5.76 -24.42
CA ALA A 444 -8.51 -7.15 -24.19
C ALA A 444 -8.00 -7.93 -25.41
N LEU A 445 -6.95 -8.71 -25.22
CA LEU A 445 -6.68 -9.83 -26.10
C LEU A 445 -7.91 -10.75 -26.07
N ALA A 446 -8.77 -10.59 -27.08
CA ALA A 446 -9.91 -11.47 -27.29
C ALA A 446 -9.41 -12.93 -27.21
N PRO A 447 -10.14 -13.84 -26.54
CA PRO A 447 -9.77 -15.25 -26.55
C PRO A 447 -9.64 -15.69 -28.02
N PRO A 448 -8.56 -16.40 -28.41
CA PRO A 448 -8.41 -16.81 -29.79
C PRO A 448 -9.63 -17.64 -30.17
N LYS A 449 -10.41 -17.15 -31.15
CA LYS A 449 -11.50 -17.92 -31.75
C LYS A 449 -10.89 -19.25 -32.19
N ARG A 450 -11.26 -20.33 -31.48
CA ARG A 450 -11.00 -21.68 -31.97
C ARG A 450 -11.88 -21.87 -33.19
N GLU A 451 -11.36 -21.56 -34.37
CA GLU A 451 -12.00 -21.98 -35.60
C GLU A 451 -12.14 -23.49 -35.58
N ARG A 452 -13.39 -23.96 -35.67
CA ARG A 452 -13.68 -25.39 -35.85
C ARG A 452 -13.16 -25.77 -37.22
N ILE A 453 -11.95 -26.34 -37.26
CA ILE A 453 -11.40 -26.92 -38.50
C ILE A 453 -12.22 -28.16 -38.81
N SER A 454 -12.92 -28.15 -39.94
CA SER A 454 -13.63 -29.31 -40.46
C SER A 454 -12.64 -30.43 -40.79
N PHE A 455 -13.04 -31.68 -40.57
CA PHE A 455 -12.21 -32.85 -40.94
C PHE A 455 -11.82 -32.85 -42.43
N ALA A 456 -12.67 -32.25 -43.28
CA ALA A 456 -12.39 -32.07 -44.70
C ALA A 456 -11.22 -31.09 -44.97
N ASP A 457 -11.06 -30.05 -44.16
CA ASP A 457 -9.97 -29.06 -44.29
C ASP A 457 -8.63 -29.66 -43.83
N MET A 458 -8.67 -30.53 -42.82
CA MET A 458 -7.50 -31.31 -42.40
C MET A 458 -7.03 -32.29 -43.47
N GLN A 459 -7.95 -32.93 -44.21
CA GLN A 459 -7.57 -33.83 -45.31
C GLN A 459 -6.99 -33.09 -46.52
N ARG A 460 -7.51 -31.89 -46.86
CA ARG A 460 -6.95 -31.08 -47.97
C ARG A 460 -5.53 -30.62 -47.69
N ARG A 461 -5.24 -30.20 -46.46
CA ARG A 461 -3.89 -29.77 -46.05
C ARG A 461 -2.85 -30.90 -45.97
N ARG A 462 -3.29 -32.16 -45.97
CA ARG A 462 -2.42 -33.35 -45.95
C ARG A 462 -2.06 -33.87 -47.34
N ARG A 463 -2.72 -33.36 -48.39
CA ARG A 463 -2.52 -33.76 -49.79
C ARG A 463 -1.83 -32.70 -50.64
N ALA A 464 -1.59 -31.51 -50.08
CA ALA A 464 -0.62 -30.54 -50.57
C ALA A 464 0.70 -30.77 -49.83
#